data_AF-A0A4Q2Y047-F1
#
_entry.id   AF-A0A4Q2Y047-F1
#
_cell.length_a   1.000
_cell.length_b   1.000
_cell.length_c   1.000
_cell.angle_alpha   90.00
_cell.angle_beta   90.00
_cell.angle_gamma   90.00
#
_symmetry.space_group_name_H-M   'P 1'
#
loop_
_entity.id
_entity.type
_entity.pdbx_description
1 polymer ?
#
loop_
_entity_poly.entity_id
_entity_poly.type
_entity_poly.pdbx_seq_one_letter_code
_entity_poly.pdbx_strand_id
1 'polypeptide(L)'
;MRLPAILLSAATAALLSSCATRTEFTPEKSQTTVGMPAKLSDRESSYISQVDGSLRNQGYLPVRHGTGDMQLDFGISEGPINTDTSIRLSEGRTTVAEGEGRAAGAPLIGRDKVAERSFTRAFEAFEASLPNASAAGQHHAEEQGEQEYVY
;
A
#
# COMPACT_ATOMS: atom_id res chain seq x y z
N MET A 1 -16.34 16.95 -88.01
CA MET A 1 -17.24 16.62 -86.90
C MET A 1 -17.21 15.12 -86.68
N ARG A 2 -16.66 14.65 -85.55
CA ARG A 2 -16.76 13.29 -85.00
C ARG A 2 -16.10 13.29 -83.61
N LEU A 3 -16.89 13.05 -82.56
CA LEU A 3 -16.41 12.64 -81.24
C LEU A 3 -16.21 11.11 -81.26
N PRO A 4 -15.25 10.60 -80.48
CA PRO A 4 -15.66 9.66 -79.45
C PRO A 4 -14.95 9.87 -78.10
N ALA A 5 -15.69 9.53 -77.06
CA ALA A 5 -15.31 9.50 -75.66
C ALA A 5 -14.30 8.39 -75.35
N ILE A 6 -13.37 8.65 -74.43
CA ILE A 6 -12.75 7.61 -73.59
C ILE A 6 -12.71 8.15 -72.16
N LEU A 7 -13.61 7.59 -71.34
CA LEU A 7 -13.56 7.58 -69.89
C LEU A 7 -12.29 6.83 -69.45
N LEU A 8 -11.44 7.46 -68.64
CA LEU A 8 -10.41 6.75 -67.90
C LEU A 8 -10.59 7.02 -66.40
N SER A 9 -11.04 5.97 -65.72
CA SER A 9 -11.16 5.83 -64.28
C SER A 9 -9.84 6.11 -63.58
N ALA A 10 -9.85 6.97 -62.57
CA ALA A 10 -8.82 6.99 -61.53
C ALA A 10 -9.52 7.04 -60.16
N ALA A 11 -10.05 5.88 -59.77
CA ALA A 11 -10.29 5.58 -58.37
C ALA A 11 -8.92 5.40 -57.69
N THR A 12 -8.52 6.36 -56.87
CA THR A 12 -7.58 6.09 -55.79
C THR A 12 -8.25 6.57 -54.51
N ALA A 13 -8.91 5.62 -53.86
CA ALA A 13 -9.41 5.76 -52.51
C ALA A 13 -8.25 6.23 -51.61
N ALA A 14 -8.42 7.41 -51.02
CA ALA A 14 -7.57 7.88 -49.93
C ALA A 14 -7.79 6.91 -48.76
N LEU A 15 -6.92 5.92 -48.68
CA LEU A 15 -6.82 4.96 -47.59
C LEU A 15 -6.56 5.73 -46.29
N LEU A 16 -7.61 5.84 -45.48
CA LEU A 16 -7.61 5.57 -44.04
C LEU A 16 -6.28 5.86 -43.34
N SER A 17 -5.97 7.14 -43.12
CA SER A 17 -5.05 7.56 -42.07
C SER A 17 -5.74 7.43 -40.71
N SER A 18 -6.09 6.19 -40.35
CA SER A 18 -6.40 5.84 -38.97
C SER A 18 -5.05 5.65 -38.28
N CYS A 19 -4.51 6.75 -37.73
CA CYS A 19 -3.50 6.66 -36.70
C CYS A 19 -4.08 5.79 -35.60
N ALA A 20 -3.69 4.51 -35.60
CA ALA A 20 -3.78 3.66 -34.44
C ALA A 20 -2.90 4.32 -33.38
N THR A 21 -3.50 5.20 -32.58
CA THR A 21 -2.97 5.58 -31.28
C THR A 21 -2.86 4.27 -30.52
N ARG A 22 -1.66 3.67 -30.55
CA ARG A 22 -1.28 2.60 -29.65
C ARG A 22 -1.39 3.24 -28.27
N THR A 23 -2.46 2.94 -27.55
CA THR A 23 -2.53 3.22 -26.13
C THR A 23 -1.36 2.46 -25.54
N GLU A 24 -0.29 3.17 -25.19
CA GLU A 24 0.77 2.60 -24.37
C GLU A 24 0.08 2.02 -23.15
N PHE A 25 0.19 0.70 -23.00
CA PHE A 25 -0.20 0.05 -21.77
C PHE A 25 0.81 0.50 -20.73
N THR A 26 0.51 1.59 -20.03
CA THR A 26 1.13 1.87 -18.75
C THR A 26 0.51 0.86 -17.78
N PRO A 27 1.27 -0.14 -17.28
CA PRO A 27 0.76 -0.95 -16.19
C PRO A 27 0.34 0.02 -15.08
N GLU A 28 -0.93 -0.03 -14.67
CA GLU A 28 -1.36 0.69 -13.46
C GLU A 28 -0.39 0.30 -12.36
N LYS A 29 0.19 1.30 -11.67
CA LYS A 29 1.10 1.07 -10.56
C LYS A 29 0.35 0.21 -9.55
N SER A 30 0.72 -1.07 -9.44
CA SER A 30 0.06 -2.00 -8.55
C SER A 30 0.12 -1.45 -7.14
N GLN A 31 -1.03 -1.39 -6.47
CA GLN A 31 -1.16 -0.87 -5.12
C GLN A 31 -0.19 -1.62 -4.18
N THR A 32 0.60 -0.89 -3.39
CA THR A 32 1.59 -1.49 -2.47
C THR A 32 0.88 -2.41 -1.48
N THR A 33 1.26 -3.68 -1.48
CA THR A 33 0.63 -4.71 -0.66
C THR A 33 1.26 -4.77 0.73
N VAL A 34 0.44 -5.00 1.75
CA VAL A 34 0.90 -5.11 3.14
C VAL A 34 0.51 -6.45 3.72
N GLY A 35 1.50 -7.29 4.01
CA GLY A 35 1.34 -8.56 4.71
C GLY A 35 0.82 -8.32 6.11
N MET A 36 -0.41 -8.74 6.39
CA MET A 36 -1.01 -8.64 7.71
C MET A 36 -0.52 -9.78 8.62
N PRO A 37 -0.43 -9.58 9.95
CA PRO A 37 -0.02 -10.64 10.86
C PRO A 37 -0.94 -11.87 10.75
N ALA A 38 -0.35 -13.04 10.54
CA ALA A 38 -1.09 -14.28 10.36
C ALA A 38 -1.71 -14.83 11.65
N LYS A 39 -1.14 -14.46 12.79
CA LYS A 39 -1.59 -14.88 14.12
C LYS A 39 -1.81 -13.64 14.96
N LEU A 40 -3.01 -13.55 15.53
CA LEU A 40 -3.41 -12.49 16.43
C LEU A 40 -3.98 -13.15 17.69
N SER A 41 -3.68 -12.60 18.85
CA SER A 41 -4.43 -12.85 20.07
C SER A 41 -5.86 -12.32 19.95
N ASP A 42 -6.74 -12.72 20.87
CA ASP A 42 -8.11 -12.21 20.93
C ASP A 42 -8.12 -10.68 21.07
N ARG A 43 -7.17 -10.14 21.84
CA ARG A 43 -7.02 -8.69 22.04
C ARG A 43 -6.62 -7.99 20.75
N GLU A 44 -5.60 -8.47 20.06
CA GLU A 44 -5.14 -7.89 18.80
C GLU A 44 -6.23 -7.99 17.71
N SER A 45 -6.96 -9.10 17.67
CA SER A 45 -8.09 -9.30 16.75
C SER A 45 -9.19 -8.24 16.91
N SER A 46 -9.37 -7.68 18.11
CA SER A 46 -10.34 -6.61 18.37
C SER A 46 -9.94 -5.24 17.82
N TYR A 47 -8.65 -5.03 17.52
CA TYR A 47 -8.11 -3.74 17.07
C TYR A 47 -7.57 -3.76 15.63
N ILE A 48 -7.24 -4.92 15.07
CA ILE A 48 -6.60 -5.04 13.75
C ILE A 48 -7.40 -4.39 12.62
N SER A 49 -8.73 -4.32 12.72
CA SER A 49 -9.59 -3.68 11.73
C SER A 49 -9.34 -2.17 11.60
N GLN A 50 -8.93 -1.50 12.69
CA GLN A 50 -8.60 -0.07 12.67
C GLN A 50 -7.27 0.16 11.94
N VAL A 51 -6.29 -0.72 12.15
CA VAL A 51 -5.01 -0.68 11.43
C VAL A 51 -5.20 -0.97 9.94
N ASP A 52 -6.00 -1.99 9.59
CA ASP A 52 -6.42 -2.31 8.21
C ASP A 52 -7.07 -1.09 7.53
N GLY A 53 -7.99 -0.41 8.23
CA GLY A 53 -8.62 0.82 7.76
C GLY A 53 -7.63 1.95 7.47
N SER A 54 -6.71 2.22 8.39
CA SER A 54 -5.70 3.29 8.22
C SER A 54 -4.77 3.00 7.03
N LEU A 55 -4.32 1.75 6.87
CA LEU A 55 -3.53 1.32 5.71
C LEU A 55 -4.29 1.56 4.40
N ARG A 56 -5.56 1.15 4.31
CA ARG A 56 -6.38 1.38 3.12
C ARG A 56 -6.59 2.86 2.82
N ASN A 57 -6.79 3.67 3.85
CA ASN A 57 -6.96 5.13 3.70
C ASN A 57 -5.70 5.80 3.13
N GLN A 58 -4.51 5.26 3.43
CA GLN A 58 -3.24 5.72 2.86
C GLN A 58 -2.90 5.08 1.50
N GLY A 59 -3.81 4.29 0.93
CA GLY A 59 -3.64 3.68 -0.37
C GLY A 59 -2.86 2.37 -0.37
N TYR A 60 -2.66 1.72 0.77
CA TYR A 60 -2.09 0.36 0.81
C TYR A 60 -3.16 -0.71 0.60
N LEU A 61 -2.72 -1.91 0.18
CA LEU A 61 -3.57 -3.09 0.03
C LEU A 61 -3.22 -4.17 1.08
N PRO A 62 -3.93 -4.24 2.22
CA PRO A 62 -3.73 -5.28 3.21
C PRO A 62 -4.06 -6.68 2.68
N VAL A 63 -3.14 -7.63 2.86
CA VAL A 63 -3.29 -9.04 2.47
C VAL A 63 -3.16 -9.96 3.69
N ARG A 64 -4.19 -10.80 3.92
CA ARG A 64 -4.25 -11.71 5.09
C ARG A 64 -3.52 -13.04 4.89
N HIS A 65 -3.29 -13.41 3.64
CA HIS A 65 -2.70 -14.69 3.26
C HIS A 65 -1.59 -14.44 2.24
N GLY A 66 -0.39 -14.12 2.73
CA GLY A 66 0.79 -13.92 1.89
C GLY A 66 1.77 -12.92 2.47
N THR A 67 2.96 -12.88 1.88
CA THR A 67 3.92 -11.79 2.06
C THR A 67 3.50 -10.65 1.13
N GLY A 68 3.22 -9.48 1.70
CA GLY A 68 3.08 -8.26 0.89
C GLY A 68 4.46 -7.70 0.53
N ASP A 69 4.46 -6.64 -0.27
CA ASP A 69 5.65 -5.82 -0.54
C ASP A 69 6.22 -5.25 0.78
N MET A 70 5.32 -4.95 1.71
CA MET A 70 5.62 -4.55 3.08
C MET A 70 5.04 -5.55 4.08
N GLN A 71 5.56 -5.55 5.30
CA GLN A 71 5.12 -6.40 6.39
C GLN A 71 4.64 -5.54 7.56
N LEU A 72 3.41 -5.81 8.02
CA LEU A 72 2.88 -5.26 9.26
C LEU A 72 3.19 -6.22 10.42
N ASP A 73 3.84 -5.70 11.44
CA ASP A 73 3.97 -6.30 12.75
C ASP A 73 3.06 -5.56 13.73
N PHE A 74 2.16 -6.30 14.38
CA PHE A 74 1.24 -5.75 15.36
C PHE A 74 1.22 -6.64 16.60
N GLY A 75 1.37 -6.02 17.77
CA GLY A 75 1.43 -6.72 19.04
C GLY A 75 0.80 -5.93 20.18
N ILE A 76 0.10 -6.64 21.08
CA ILE A 76 -0.34 -6.12 22.37
C ILE A 76 0.18 -7.03 23.47
N SER A 77 1.12 -6.52 24.27
CA SER A 77 1.71 -7.22 25.40
C SER A 77 1.07 -6.77 26.71
N GLU A 78 0.28 -7.66 27.31
CA GLU A 78 -0.40 -7.42 28.58
C GLU A 78 0.44 -7.92 29.77
N GLY A 79 1.00 -7.00 30.54
CA GLY A 79 1.64 -7.26 31.83
C GLY A 79 0.70 -7.05 33.02
N PRO A 80 1.14 -7.38 34.25
CA PRO A 80 0.31 -7.27 35.45
C PRO A 80 -0.10 -5.83 35.80
N ILE A 81 0.71 -4.85 35.40
CA ILE A 81 0.51 -3.42 35.71
C ILE A 81 0.32 -2.61 34.42
N ASN A 82 1.09 -2.95 33.38
CA ASN A 82 1.14 -2.20 32.13
C ASN A 82 0.64 -3.03 30.97
N THR A 83 0.10 -2.36 29.96
CA THR A 83 -0.11 -2.90 28.63
C THR A 83 0.71 -2.07 27.65
N ASP A 84 1.43 -2.76 26.80
CA ASP A 84 2.25 -2.19 25.73
C ASP A 84 1.68 -2.60 24.37
N THR A 85 1.64 -1.66 23.43
CA THR A 85 1.17 -1.90 22.06
C THR A 85 2.22 -1.39 21.08
N SER A 86 2.53 -2.21 20.07
CA SER A 86 3.43 -1.86 18.98
C SER A 86 2.76 -2.11 17.64
N ILE A 87 2.79 -1.12 16.77
CA ILE A 87 2.36 -1.23 15.37
C ILE A 87 3.56 -0.79 14.53
N ARG A 88 4.08 -1.68 13.67
CA ARG A 88 5.23 -1.39 12.82
C ARG A 88 4.96 -1.86 11.40
N LEU A 89 5.19 -0.98 10.44
CA LEU A 89 5.19 -1.28 9.01
C LEU A 89 6.63 -1.27 8.53
N SER A 90 7.06 -2.38 7.93
CA SER A 90 8.42 -2.56 7.46
C SER A 90 8.46 -2.93 5.98
N GLU A 91 9.50 -2.48 5.30
CA GLU A 91 9.86 -2.89 3.95
C GLU A 91 11.24 -3.56 4.03
N GLY A 92 11.27 -4.89 3.96
CA GLY A 92 12.47 -5.68 4.23
C GLY A 92 13.02 -5.46 5.64
N ARG A 93 14.11 -4.69 5.77
CA ARG A 93 14.74 -4.35 7.05
C ARG A 93 14.48 -2.91 7.50
N THR A 94 13.85 -2.12 6.66
CA THR A 94 13.60 -0.70 6.92
C THR A 94 12.25 -0.54 7.58
N THR A 95 12.20 0.19 8.68
CA THR A 95 10.93 0.59 9.31
C THR A 95 10.44 1.84 8.59
N VAL A 96 9.24 1.75 8.01
CA VAL A 96 8.64 2.82 7.20
C VAL A 96 7.66 3.65 8.02
N ALA A 97 6.94 2.99 8.93
CA ALA A 97 6.04 3.64 9.88
C ALA A 97 6.00 2.84 11.16
N GLU A 98 5.91 3.51 12.30
CA GLU A 98 5.77 2.85 13.59
C GLU A 98 5.01 3.69 14.61
N GLY A 99 4.39 2.99 15.55
CA GLY A 99 3.75 3.60 16.70
C GLY A 99 3.84 2.68 17.90
N GLU A 100 4.26 3.24 19.02
CA GLU A 100 4.34 2.56 20.30
C GLU A 100 3.45 3.25 21.33
N GLY A 101 2.77 2.44 22.14
CA GLY A 101 1.88 2.90 23.18
C GLY A 101 2.11 2.09 24.45
N ARG A 102 2.11 2.79 25.58
CA ARG A 102 2.13 2.18 26.90
C ARG A 102 1.03 2.80 27.75
N ALA A 103 0.29 1.98 28.47
CA ALA A 103 -0.65 2.43 29.48
C ALA A 103 -0.55 1.58 30.75
N ALA A 104 -0.76 2.22 31.90
CA ALA A 104 -0.83 1.56 33.20
C ALA A 104 -2.26 1.63 33.76
N GLY A 105 -2.59 0.70 34.66
CA GLY A 105 -3.85 0.74 35.40
C GLY A 105 -3.89 -0.24 36.56
N ALA A 106 -4.98 -0.18 37.34
CA ALA A 106 -5.17 -1.07 38.48
C ALA A 106 -5.29 -2.54 38.00
N PRO A 107 -4.79 -3.52 38.77
CA PRO A 107 -4.57 -4.90 38.27
C PRO A 107 -5.84 -5.64 37.82
N LEU A 108 -7.01 -5.30 38.35
CA LEU A 108 -8.23 -6.10 38.19
C LEU A 108 -9.45 -5.34 37.64
N ILE A 109 -9.41 -4.00 37.60
CA ILE A 109 -10.57 -3.19 37.19
C ILE A 109 -10.16 -2.29 36.03
N GLY A 110 -10.84 -2.42 34.89
CA GLY A 110 -10.62 -1.58 33.72
C GLY A 110 -9.40 -1.96 32.87
N ARG A 111 -8.97 -3.23 32.90
CA ARG A 111 -7.90 -3.76 32.02
C ARG A 111 -8.16 -3.47 30.54
N ASP A 112 -9.41 -3.59 30.10
CA ASP A 112 -9.81 -3.24 28.74
C ASP A 112 -9.54 -1.76 28.43
N LYS A 113 -9.79 -0.86 29.39
CA LYS A 113 -9.47 0.57 29.26
C LYS A 113 -7.97 0.85 29.25
N VAL A 114 -7.15 0.01 29.88
CA VAL A 114 -5.69 0.12 29.79
C VAL A 114 -5.22 -0.28 28.39
N ALA A 115 -5.71 -1.42 27.88
CA ALA A 115 -5.38 -1.89 26.53
C ALA A 115 -5.85 -0.89 25.46
N GLU A 116 -7.07 -0.37 25.58
CA GLU A 116 -7.61 0.66 24.69
C GLU A 116 -6.72 1.90 24.66
N ARG A 117 -6.33 2.44 25.83
CA ARG A 117 -5.44 3.61 25.90
C ARG A 117 -4.05 3.34 25.32
N SER A 118 -3.51 2.14 25.55
CA SER A 118 -2.22 1.73 24.97
C SER A 118 -2.33 1.69 23.45
N PHE A 119 -3.38 1.06 22.92
CA PHE A 119 -3.65 0.97 21.50
C PHE A 119 -3.86 2.34 20.87
N THR A 120 -4.71 3.20 21.43
CA THR A 120 -4.97 4.54 20.88
C THR A 120 -3.69 5.34 20.71
N ARG A 121 -2.79 5.32 21.70
CA ARG A 121 -1.48 6.01 21.62
C ARG A 121 -0.61 5.45 20.50
N ALA A 122 -0.49 4.12 20.42
CA ALA A 122 0.29 3.48 19.37
C ALA A 122 -0.30 3.77 17.98
N PHE A 123 -1.63 3.73 17.85
CA PHE A 123 -2.34 3.95 16.60
C PHE A 123 -2.22 5.39 16.11
N GLU A 124 -2.41 6.38 16.98
CA GLU A 124 -2.23 7.80 16.64
C GLU A 124 -0.80 8.08 16.16
N ALA A 125 0.21 7.53 16.84
CA ALA A 125 1.60 7.67 16.43
C ALA A 125 1.89 6.98 15.09
N PHE A 126 1.40 5.76 14.92
CA PHE A 126 1.54 5.00 13.68
C PHE A 126 0.91 5.74 12.49
N GLU A 127 -0.35 6.17 12.62
CA GLU A 127 -1.09 6.88 11.58
C GLU A 127 -0.41 8.21 11.21
N ALA A 128 0.13 8.94 12.19
CA ALA A 128 0.88 10.17 11.95
C ALA A 128 2.21 9.92 11.22
N SER A 129 2.83 8.75 11.40
CA SER A 129 4.08 8.36 10.73
C SER A 129 3.87 7.70 9.37
N LEU A 130 2.65 7.27 9.06
CA LEU A 130 2.35 6.44 7.89
C LEU A 130 2.43 7.26 6.59
N PRO A 131 3.42 7.01 5.70
CA PRO A 131 3.48 7.72 4.44
C PRO A 131 2.33 7.29 3.52
N ASN A 132 1.95 8.17 2.59
CA ASN A 132 1.04 7.78 1.51
C ASN A 132 1.70 6.70 0.64
N ALA A 133 0.97 5.66 0.22
CA ALA A 133 1.50 4.54 -0.56
C ALA A 133 2.21 4.99 -1.85
N SER A 134 1.78 6.11 -2.42
CA SER A 134 2.39 6.73 -3.60
C SER A 134 3.85 7.14 -3.37
N ALA A 135 4.15 7.62 -2.15
CA ALA A 135 5.48 8.05 -1.71
C ALA A 135 6.34 6.87 -1.23
N ALA A 136 5.74 5.87 -0.58
CA ALA A 136 6.46 4.66 -0.16
C ALA A 136 7.10 3.93 -1.36
N GLY A 137 6.34 3.79 -2.46
CA GLY A 137 6.85 3.16 -3.69
C GLY A 137 7.80 4.02 -4.54
N GLN A 138 8.24 5.21 -4.10
CA GLN A 138 9.26 6.01 -4.79
C GLN A 138 10.68 5.71 -4.30
N HIS A 139 10.84 5.23 -3.06
CA HIS A 139 12.16 4.79 -2.54
C HIS A 139 12.77 3.65 -3.37
N HIS A 140 11.93 2.87 -4.07
CA HIS A 140 12.35 1.76 -4.92
C HIS A 140 12.79 2.17 -6.34
N ALA A 141 12.40 3.36 -6.82
CA ALA A 141 12.71 3.81 -8.18
C ALA A 141 14.09 4.47 -8.29
N GLU A 142 14.60 5.04 -7.21
CA GLU A 142 15.90 5.72 -7.19
C GLU A 142 17.07 4.74 -6.97
N GLU A 143 16.91 3.68 -6.18
CA GLU A 143 17.98 2.69 -5.95
C GLU A 143 18.22 1.73 -7.14
N GLN A 144 17.30 1.63 -8.09
CA GLN A 144 17.45 0.76 -9.28
C GLN A 144 17.99 1.50 -10.52
N GLY A 145 18.27 2.80 -10.43
CA GLY A 145 18.74 3.62 -11.54
C GLY A 145 20.25 3.62 -11.79
N GLU A 146 21.06 3.07 -10.88
CA GLU A 146 22.54 3.15 -10.93
C GLU A 146 23.23 1.81 -11.25
N GLN A 147 22.67 1.00 -12.16
CA GLN A 147 23.45 -0.02 -12.85
C GLN A 147 23.62 0.38 -14.31
N GLU A 148 24.41 1.45 -14.49
CA GLU A 148 24.99 1.83 -15.77
C GLU A 148 25.96 0.71 -16.21
N TYR A 149 25.58 0.03 -17.29
CA TYR A 149 26.40 -0.99 -17.95
C TYR A 149 27.70 -0.36 -18.45
N VAL A 150 28.83 -0.77 -17.89
CA VAL A 150 30.15 -0.54 -18.51
C VAL A 150 30.53 -1.79 -19.30
N TYR A 151 30.67 -1.59 -20.61
CA TYR A 151 31.02 -2.59 -21.63
C TYR A 151 32.37 -3.28 -21.37
#